data_AF-A0A1A3GY22-F1
#
_entry.id   AF-A0A1A3GY22-F1
#
_cell.length_a   1.000
_cell.length_b   1.000
_cell.length_c   1.000
_cell.angle_alpha   90.00
_cell.angle_beta   90.00
_cell.angle_gamma   90.00
#
_symmetry.space_group_name_H-M   'P 1'
#
loop_
_entity.id
_entity.type
_entity.pdbx_description
1 polymer ?
#
loop_
_entity_poly.entity_id
_entity_poly.type
_entity_poly.pdbx_seq_one_letter_code
_entity_poly.pdbx_strand_id
1 'polypeptide(L)'
;MTIDSLAPLIRRAAKAVAHQWPGVIEKDDAEQAIYLRLLETKGSIQKIALMDKDAKYRAIIGIGHQLASEERTDYDYYKGAYRYSVKEVRRMLDDRILIDPPANFKAELLDIEAALGDLSERYHGALMDRYVSGLPAANDADQKALERAVDSLVDAMNRAQKRRHVTRDDGLGTRNQATTSDHYEANDFDFESFAQNQGIGWG
;
A
#
# COMPACT_ATOMS: atom_id res chain seq x y z
N MET A 1 -20.05 21.37 -11.07
CA MET A 1 -20.38 20.15 -10.32
C MET A 1 -19.81 20.29 -8.91
N THR A 2 -20.59 20.04 -7.87
CA THR A 2 -20.18 20.17 -6.46
C THR A 2 -19.95 18.80 -5.84
N ILE A 3 -19.28 18.72 -4.70
CA ILE A 3 -19.08 17.44 -4.00
C ILE A 3 -20.40 16.79 -3.58
N ASP A 4 -21.42 17.59 -3.25
CA ASP A 4 -22.76 17.10 -2.91
C ASP A 4 -23.41 16.30 -4.04
N SER A 5 -23.10 16.66 -5.30
CA SER A 5 -23.62 15.92 -6.46
C SER A 5 -22.96 14.55 -6.64
N LEU A 6 -21.81 14.30 -6.01
CA LEU A 6 -21.15 12.99 -5.97
C LEU A 6 -21.59 12.15 -4.76
N ALA A 7 -22.26 12.74 -3.77
CA ALA A 7 -22.63 12.06 -2.52
C ALA A 7 -23.33 10.70 -2.72
N PRO A 8 -24.28 10.53 -3.66
CA PRO A 8 -24.89 9.23 -3.90
C PRO A 8 -23.90 8.18 -4.43
N LEU A 9 -22.94 8.58 -5.28
CA LEU A 9 -21.91 7.70 -5.81
C LEU A 9 -20.89 7.34 -4.74
N ILE A 10 -20.49 8.30 -3.89
CA ILE A 10 -19.56 8.09 -2.78
C ILE A 10 -20.15 7.10 -1.78
N ARG A 11 -21.42 7.27 -1.36
CA ARG A 11 -22.11 6.31 -0.47
C ARG A 11 -22.18 4.91 -1.04
N ARG A 12 -22.46 4.81 -2.34
CA ARG A 12 -22.52 3.51 -3.04
C ARG A 12 -21.14 2.86 -3.09
N ALA A 13 -20.10 3.62 -3.40
CA ALA A 13 -18.72 3.14 -3.42
C ALA A 13 -18.27 2.70 -2.01
N ALA A 14 -18.49 3.53 -0.99
CA ALA A 14 -18.14 3.23 0.39
C ALA A 14 -18.79 1.93 0.90
N LYS A 15 -20.09 1.72 0.58
CA LYS A 15 -20.77 0.45 0.90
C LYS A 15 -20.11 -0.74 0.22
N ALA A 16 -19.74 -0.61 -1.06
CA ALA A 16 -19.08 -1.69 -1.80
C ALA A 16 -17.67 -1.97 -1.27
N VAL A 17 -16.93 -0.93 -0.89
CA VAL A 17 -15.57 -1.04 -0.31
C VAL A 17 -15.64 -1.73 1.05
N ALA A 18 -16.45 -1.25 1.99
CA ALA A 18 -16.57 -1.87 3.31
C ALA A 18 -17.01 -3.34 3.25
N HIS A 19 -17.87 -3.70 2.29
CA HIS A 19 -18.25 -5.10 2.07
C HIS A 19 -17.09 -5.95 1.53
N GLN A 20 -16.22 -5.40 0.69
CA GLN A 20 -15.07 -6.10 0.12
C GLN A 20 -13.86 -6.13 1.08
N TRP A 21 -13.83 -5.23 2.06
CA TRP A 21 -12.75 -5.08 3.03
C TRP A 21 -13.27 -5.26 4.47
N PRO A 22 -13.86 -6.42 4.81
CA PRO A 22 -14.46 -6.65 6.12
C PRO A 22 -13.39 -6.62 7.22
N GLY A 23 -13.68 -5.88 8.30
CA GLY A 23 -12.77 -5.73 9.45
C GLY A 23 -11.58 -4.79 9.22
N VAL A 24 -11.43 -4.23 8.02
CA VAL A 24 -10.40 -3.23 7.69
C VAL A 24 -10.95 -1.81 7.78
N ILE A 25 -12.06 -1.54 7.08
CA ILE A 25 -12.69 -0.22 7.08
C ILE A 25 -14.20 -0.33 7.13
N GLU A 26 -14.84 0.47 7.97
CA GLU A 26 -16.30 0.54 8.04
C GLU A 26 -16.86 1.42 6.93
N LYS A 27 -18.16 1.26 6.64
CA LYS A 27 -18.84 2.03 5.58
C LYS A 27 -18.70 3.53 5.79
N ASP A 28 -18.93 4.00 7.01
CA ASP A 28 -19.00 5.43 7.30
C ASP A 28 -17.61 6.06 7.31
N ASP A 29 -16.58 5.29 7.69
CA ASP A 29 -15.18 5.70 7.58
C ASP A 29 -14.72 5.73 6.11
N ALA A 30 -15.06 4.71 5.32
CA ALA A 30 -14.80 4.70 3.88
C ALA A 30 -15.48 5.89 3.17
N GLU A 31 -16.71 6.23 3.54
CA GLU A 31 -17.42 7.40 3.01
C GLU A 31 -16.67 8.70 3.35
N GLN A 32 -16.32 8.90 4.62
CA GLN A 32 -15.58 10.08 5.07
C GLN A 32 -14.20 10.20 4.41
N ALA A 33 -13.45 9.11 4.34
CA ALA A 33 -12.11 9.08 3.75
C ALA A 33 -12.15 9.40 2.24
N ILE A 34 -13.14 8.87 1.50
CA ILE A 34 -13.34 9.21 0.08
C ILE A 34 -13.68 10.70 -0.07
N TYR A 35 -14.56 11.26 0.77
CA TYR A 35 -14.84 12.71 0.75
C TYR A 35 -13.57 13.53 0.97
N LEU A 36 -12.81 13.19 2.01
CA LEU A 36 -11.59 13.90 2.38
C LEU A 36 -10.58 13.88 1.23
N ARG A 37 -10.29 12.70 0.68
CA ARG A 37 -9.36 12.52 -0.45
C ARG A 37 -9.75 13.38 -1.66
N LEU A 38 -11.04 13.45 -1.98
CA LEU A 38 -11.53 14.27 -3.08
C LEU A 38 -11.39 15.78 -2.79
N LEU A 39 -11.64 16.22 -1.56
CA LEU A 39 -11.51 17.63 -1.19
C LEU A 39 -10.05 18.11 -1.15
N GLU A 40 -9.14 17.26 -0.69
CA GLU A 40 -7.71 17.58 -0.58
C GLU A 40 -7.00 17.54 -1.94
N THR A 41 -7.42 16.63 -2.82
CA THR A 41 -6.80 16.49 -4.13
C THR A 41 -7.27 17.58 -5.08
N LYS A 42 -6.43 18.59 -5.31
CA LYS A 42 -6.72 19.71 -6.20
C LYS A 42 -7.18 19.24 -7.59
N GLY A 43 -8.37 19.68 -8.00
CA GLY A 43 -8.92 19.39 -9.33
C GLY A 43 -9.60 18.02 -9.47
N SER A 44 -9.59 17.16 -8.44
CA SER A 44 -10.15 15.80 -8.51
C SER A 44 -11.66 15.82 -8.82
N ILE A 45 -12.42 16.68 -8.15
CA ILE A 45 -13.86 16.84 -8.34
C ILE A 45 -14.16 17.28 -9.78
N GLN A 46 -13.38 18.23 -10.32
CA GLN A 46 -13.54 18.71 -11.69
C GLN A 46 -13.21 17.62 -12.71
N LYS A 47 -12.12 16.86 -12.50
CA LYS A 47 -11.76 15.73 -13.37
C LYS A 47 -12.85 14.67 -13.40
N ILE A 48 -13.35 14.28 -12.23
CA ILE A 48 -14.48 13.33 -12.12
C ILE A 48 -15.73 13.92 -12.76
N ALA A 49 -15.97 15.24 -12.66
CA ALA A 49 -17.14 15.86 -13.28
C ALA A 49 -17.23 15.66 -14.79
N LEU A 50 -16.09 15.66 -15.46
CA LEU A 50 -15.95 15.53 -16.92
C LEU A 50 -16.09 14.09 -17.41
N MET A 51 -16.02 13.11 -16.53
CA MET A 51 -16.15 11.69 -16.87
C MET A 51 -17.62 11.31 -17.18
N ASP A 52 -17.82 10.23 -17.91
CA ASP A 52 -19.14 9.60 -18.03
C ASP A 52 -19.57 8.94 -16.71
N LYS A 53 -20.85 8.57 -16.61
CA LYS A 53 -21.45 8.07 -15.36
C LYS A 53 -20.74 6.83 -14.81
N ASP A 54 -20.31 5.92 -15.67
CA ASP A 54 -19.68 4.67 -15.25
C ASP A 54 -18.22 4.91 -14.88
N ALA A 55 -17.51 5.76 -15.63
CA ALA A 55 -16.16 6.21 -15.27
C ALA A 55 -16.13 6.99 -13.94
N LYS A 56 -17.13 7.82 -13.63
CA LYS A 56 -17.24 8.49 -12.31
C LYS A 56 -17.28 7.48 -11.18
N TYR A 57 -18.16 6.49 -11.29
CA TYR A 57 -18.29 5.46 -10.25
C TYR A 57 -17.01 4.65 -10.12
N ARG A 58 -16.40 4.22 -11.22
CA ARG A 58 -15.12 3.50 -11.22
C ARG A 58 -13.97 4.28 -10.58
N ALA A 59 -13.87 5.58 -10.85
CA ALA A 59 -12.88 6.42 -10.21
C ALA A 59 -13.09 6.52 -8.69
N ILE A 60 -14.34 6.74 -8.25
CA ILE A 60 -14.67 6.88 -6.83
C ILE A 60 -14.48 5.57 -6.06
N ILE A 61 -14.91 4.42 -6.62
CA ILE A 61 -14.71 3.12 -5.99
C ILE A 61 -13.23 2.72 -5.96
N GLY A 62 -12.46 3.09 -6.99
CA GLY A 62 -11.01 2.90 -7.01
C GLY A 62 -10.32 3.66 -5.88
N ILE A 63 -10.69 4.92 -5.64
CA ILE A 63 -10.19 5.71 -4.50
C ILE A 63 -10.52 5.01 -3.17
N GLY A 64 -11.74 4.50 -3.02
CA GLY A 64 -12.15 3.80 -1.80
C GLY A 64 -11.34 2.52 -1.56
N HIS A 65 -11.07 1.73 -2.59
CA HIS A 65 -10.22 0.54 -2.46
C HIS A 65 -8.77 0.90 -2.12
N GLN A 66 -8.24 1.98 -2.69
CA GLN A 66 -6.90 2.45 -2.35
C GLN A 66 -6.83 2.83 -0.85
N LEU A 67 -7.79 3.60 -0.35
CA LEU A 67 -7.86 3.98 1.06
C LEU A 67 -8.00 2.77 1.99
N ALA A 68 -8.82 1.78 1.61
CA ALA A 68 -8.95 0.55 2.38
C ALA A 68 -7.64 -0.28 2.40
N SER A 69 -6.91 -0.30 1.28
CA SER A 69 -5.60 -0.95 1.21
C SER A 69 -4.58 -0.25 2.10
N GLU A 70 -4.55 1.09 2.11
CA GLU A 70 -3.70 1.90 3.00
C GLU A 70 -4.02 1.59 4.47
N GLU A 71 -5.30 1.57 4.84
CA GLU A 71 -5.76 1.24 6.21
C GLU A 71 -5.36 -0.18 6.62
N ARG A 72 -5.47 -1.17 5.72
CA ARG A 72 -5.03 -2.54 6.00
C ARG A 72 -3.53 -2.59 6.30
N THR A 73 -2.70 -1.93 5.49
CA THR A 73 -1.25 -1.92 5.70
C THR A 73 -0.90 -1.33 7.07
N ASP A 74 -1.58 -0.25 7.47
CA ASP A 74 -1.39 0.37 8.78
C ASP A 74 -1.88 -0.53 9.93
N TYR A 75 -3.04 -1.18 9.76
CA TYR A 75 -3.57 -2.14 10.73
C TYR A 75 -2.67 -3.37 10.88
N ASP A 76 -2.20 -3.94 9.77
CA ASP A 76 -1.31 -5.10 9.74
C ASP A 76 0.02 -4.77 10.44
N TYR A 77 0.56 -3.55 10.25
CA TYR A 77 1.72 -3.08 11.00
C TYR A 77 1.42 -2.93 12.50
N TYR A 78 0.33 -2.25 12.86
CA TYR A 78 -0.02 -2.01 14.27
C TYR A 78 -0.29 -3.31 15.05
N LYS A 79 -0.91 -4.31 14.42
CA LYS A 79 -1.16 -5.64 15.01
C LYS A 79 0.07 -6.56 14.95
N GLY A 80 1.18 -6.11 14.36
CA GLY A 80 2.41 -6.87 14.24
C GLY A 80 2.36 -8.00 13.21
N ALA A 81 1.35 -8.02 12.35
CA ALA A 81 1.29 -8.92 11.20
C ALA A 81 2.33 -8.50 10.14
N TYR A 82 2.58 -7.20 9.98
CA TYR A 82 3.69 -6.63 9.23
C TYR A 82 4.75 -6.07 10.19
N ARG A 83 6.01 -6.27 9.83
CA ARG A 83 7.15 -5.74 10.60
C ARG A 83 7.46 -4.31 10.23
N TYR A 84 7.21 -3.93 8.97
CA TYR A 84 7.62 -2.66 8.41
C TYR A 84 6.42 -1.86 7.90
N SER A 85 6.43 -0.56 8.17
CA SER A 85 5.51 0.41 7.56
C SER A 85 6.20 1.21 6.46
N VAL A 86 5.42 1.77 5.53
CA VAL A 86 5.94 2.66 4.46
C VAL A 86 6.72 3.84 5.03
N LYS A 87 6.19 4.44 6.11
CA LYS A 87 6.81 5.58 6.78
C LYS A 87 8.18 5.23 7.38
N GLU A 88 8.29 4.04 7.97
CA GLU A 88 9.53 3.56 8.55
C GLU A 88 10.58 3.27 7.48
N VAL A 89 10.23 2.54 6.42
CA VAL A 89 11.14 2.23 5.32
C VAL A 89 11.61 3.51 4.62
N ARG A 90 10.72 4.48 4.39
CA ARG A 90 11.09 5.79 3.85
C ARG A 90 12.12 6.50 4.73
N ARG A 91 11.92 6.50 6.05
CA ARG A 91 12.89 7.06 6.99
C ARG A 91 14.24 6.35 6.91
N MET A 92 14.27 5.02 6.86
CA MET A 92 15.52 4.26 6.72
C MET A 92 16.29 4.64 5.44
N LEU A 93 15.58 4.80 4.33
CA LEU A 93 16.16 5.23 3.05
C LEU A 93 16.68 6.68 3.11
N ASP A 94 15.91 7.59 3.70
CA ASP A 94 16.32 8.99 3.93
C ASP A 94 17.54 9.09 4.86
N ASP A 95 17.63 8.21 5.85
CA ASP A 95 18.77 8.06 6.76
C ASP A 95 19.99 7.39 6.10
N ARG A 96 19.92 7.13 4.79
CA ARG A 96 20.99 6.57 3.96
C ARG A 96 21.49 5.22 4.43
N ILE A 97 20.58 4.36 4.91
CA ILE A 97 20.91 3.00 5.38
C ILE A 97 21.69 2.18 4.33
N LEU A 98 21.53 2.46 3.03
CA LEU A 98 22.22 1.79 1.93
C LEU A 98 23.68 2.25 1.72
N ILE A 99 24.07 3.40 2.29
CA ILE A 99 25.40 3.99 2.13
C ILE A 99 26.16 3.96 3.45
N ASP A 100 25.50 4.36 4.53
CA ASP A 100 26.08 4.47 5.87
C ASP A 100 25.17 3.79 6.90
N PRO A 101 25.09 2.44 6.87
CA PRO A 101 24.23 1.71 7.77
C PRO A 101 24.68 1.89 9.23
N PRO A 102 23.78 2.28 10.14
CA PRO A 102 24.12 2.37 11.56
C PRO A 102 24.54 1.00 12.10
N ALA A 103 25.47 0.98 13.06
CA ALA A 103 26.07 -0.25 13.58
C ALA A 103 25.07 -1.29 14.13
N ASN A 104 23.88 -0.85 14.52
CA ASN A 104 22.80 -1.67 15.09
C ASN A 104 21.74 -2.14 14.07
N PHE A 105 21.74 -1.68 12.81
CA PHE A 105 20.69 -1.95 11.81
C PHE A 105 21.00 -3.14 10.88
N LYS A 106 21.53 -4.24 11.42
CA LYS A 106 21.95 -5.38 10.59
C LYS A 106 20.77 -6.16 10.00
N ALA A 107 19.65 -6.31 10.73
CA ALA A 107 18.53 -7.12 10.24
C ALA A 107 17.76 -6.39 9.14
N GLU A 108 17.45 -5.12 9.37
CA GLU A 108 16.70 -4.27 8.46
C GLU A 108 17.48 -4.02 7.16
N LEU A 109 18.79 -3.80 7.23
CA LEU A 109 19.63 -3.70 6.03
C LEU A 109 19.57 -4.99 5.21
N LEU A 110 19.72 -6.16 5.86
CA LEU A 110 19.63 -7.46 5.17
C LEU A 110 18.24 -7.71 4.58
N ASP A 111 17.18 -7.20 5.20
CA ASP A 111 15.81 -7.29 4.69
C ASP A 111 15.61 -6.34 3.49
N ILE A 112 16.16 -5.11 3.55
CA ILE A 112 16.15 -4.17 2.42
C ILE A 112 16.93 -4.73 1.23
N GLU A 113 18.16 -5.23 1.45
CA GLU A 113 18.99 -5.80 0.38
C GLU A 113 18.32 -7.00 -0.30
N ALA A 114 17.72 -7.90 0.50
CA ALA A 114 16.96 -9.02 -0.04
C ALA A 114 15.74 -8.55 -0.84
N ALA A 115 15.01 -7.57 -0.31
CA ALA A 115 13.81 -7.02 -0.93
C ALA A 115 14.11 -6.25 -2.23
N LEU A 116 15.23 -5.51 -2.28
CA LEU A 116 15.70 -4.83 -3.49
C LEU A 116 15.94 -5.80 -4.65
N GLY A 117 16.45 -7.00 -4.35
CA GLY A 117 16.64 -8.06 -5.35
C GLY A 117 15.33 -8.61 -5.94
N ASP A 118 14.21 -8.47 -5.24
CA ASP A 118 12.88 -8.91 -5.69
C ASP A 118 12.13 -7.82 -6.49
N LEU A 119 12.67 -6.60 -6.61
CA LEU A 119 12.03 -5.50 -7.32
C LEU A 119 12.27 -5.52 -8.82
N SER A 120 11.35 -4.90 -9.57
CA SER A 120 11.58 -4.61 -10.98
C SER A 120 12.78 -3.68 -11.18
N GLU A 121 13.49 -3.81 -12.30
CA GLU A 121 14.67 -3.00 -12.62
C GLU A 121 14.35 -1.49 -12.61
N ARG A 122 13.13 -1.12 -13.03
CA ARG A 122 12.64 0.26 -12.99
C ARG A 122 12.54 0.79 -11.56
N TYR A 123 11.96 0.02 -10.64
CA TYR A 123 11.79 0.44 -9.24
C TYR A 123 13.10 0.41 -8.48
N HIS A 124 13.92 -0.61 -8.71
CA HIS A 124 15.28 -0.66 -8.18
C HIS A 124 16.09 0.58 -8.63
N GLY A 125 16.09 0.89 -9.94
CA GLY A 125 16.77 2.07 -10.47
C GLY A 125 16.29 3.37 -9.83
N ALA A 126 14.98 3.59 -9.73
CA ALA A 126 14.42 4.78 -9.10
C ALA A 126 14.85 4.95 -7.63
N LEU A 127 14.92 3.85 -6.86
CA LEU A 127 15.41 3.88 -5.48
C LEU A 127 16.90 4.19 -5.40
N MET A 128 17.72 3.59 -6.26
CA MET A 128 19.16 3.83 -6.29
C MET A 128 19.49 5.26 -6.71
N ASP A 129 18.85 5.76 -7.77
CA ASP A 129 19.03 7.13 -8.23
C ASP A 129 18.73 8.13 -7.11
N ARG A 130 17.59 7.93 -6.42
CA ARG A 130 17.17 8.83 -5.35
C ARG A 130 18.04 8.74 -4.09
N TYR A 131 18.18 7.54 -3.54
CA TYR A 131 18.68 7.35 -2.17
C TYR A 131 20.17 7.02 -2.11
N VAL A 132 20.77 6.56 -3.21
CA VAL A 132 22.21 6.31 -3.31
C VAL A 132 22.92 7.41 -4.09
N SER A 133 22.43 7.75 -5.28
CA SER A 133 23.04 8.79 -6.13
C SER A 133 22.59 10.21 -5.81
N GLY A 134 21.54 10.37 -4.99
CA GLY A 134 21.02 11.68 -4.58
C GLY A 134 20.33 12.46 -5.71
N LEU A 135 19.98 11.80 -6.81
CA LEU A 135 19.33 12.41 -7.96
C LEU A 135 17.85 12.66 -7.66
N PRO A 136 17.32 13.86 -7.93
CA PRO A 136 15.90 14.11 -7.83
C PRO A 136 15.14 13.41 -8.97
N ALA A 137 13.86 13.12 -8.76
CA ALA A 137 12.98 12.71 -9.85
C ALA A 137 12.95 13.81 -10.93
N ALA A 138 13.13 13.43 -12.19
CA ALA A 138 13.24 14.39 -13.28
C ALA A 138 11.87 14.98 -13.68
N ASN A 139 10.79 14.25 -13.43
CA ASN A 139 9.42 14.65 -13.76
C ASN A 139 8.39 13.95 -12.84
N ASP A 140 7.12 14.33 -12.98
CA ASP A 140 6.00 13.76 -12.20
C ASP A 140 5.85 12.24 -12.37
N ALA A 141 6.17 11.69 -13.55
CA ALA A 141 6.07 10.25 -13.79
C ALA A 141 7.17 9.49 -13.03
N ASP A 142 8.38 10.05 -12.97
CA ASP A 142 9.49 9.50 -12.18
C ASP A 142 9.24 9.64 -10.68
N GLN A 143 8.62 10.75 -10.25
CA GLN A 143 8.21 10.93 -8.86
C GLN A 143 7.19 9.87 -8.44
N LYS A 144 6.16 9.63 -9.26
CA LYS A 144 5.19 8.54 -9.03
C LYS A 144 5.85 7.16 -9.07
N ALA A 145 6.85 6.96 -9.94
CA ALA A 145 7.57 5.69 -10.03
C ALA A 145 8.38 5.42 -8.75
N LEU A 146 9.04 6.45 -8.21
CA LEU A 146 9.75 6.39 -6.95
C LEU A 146 8.81 6.09 -5.78
N GLU A 147 7.65 6.72 -5.72
CA GLU A 147 6.64 6.44 -4.68
C GLU A 147 6.20 4.97 -4.71
N ARG A 148 5.82 4.46 -5.89
CA ARG A 148 5.48 3.04 -6.07
C ARG A 148 6.64 2.09 -5.78
N ALA A 149 7.87 2.51 -6.04
CA ALA A 149 9.06 1.73 -5.74
C ALA A 149 9.25 1.57 -4.23
N VAL A 150 8.98 2.62 -3.44
CA VAL A 150 9.01 2.54 -1.97
C VAL A 150 7.91 1.61 -1.45
N ASP A 151 6.69 1.72 -1.97
CA ASP A 151 5.58 0.83 -1.55
C ASP A 151 5.91 -0.64 -1.88
N SER A 152 6.41 -0.89 -3.09
CA SER A 152 6.82 -2.24 -3.52
C SER A 152 7.97 -2.80 -2.68
N LEU A 153 8.90 -1.95 -2.23
CA LEU A 153 9.99 -2.35 -1.36
C LEU A 153 9.45 -2.79 0.01
N VAL A 154 8.50 -2.06 0.59
CA VAL A 154 7.88 -2.40 1.88
C VAL A 154 7.19 -3.75 1.80
N ASP A 155 6.42 -4.00 0.73
CA ASP A 155 5.75 -5.27 0.51
C ASP A 155 6.75 -6.41 0.33
N ALA A 156 7.86 -6.18 -0.39
CA ALA A 156 8.93 -7.15 -0.54
C ALA A 156 9.64 -7.46 0.79
N MET A 157 9.91 -6.44 1.62
CA MET A 157 10.50 -6.60 2.96
C MET A 157 9.60 -7.40 3.89
N ASN A 158 8.30 -7.06 3.95
CA ASN A 158 7.33 -7.78 4.78
C ASN A 158 7.13 -9.24 4.30
N ARG A 159 7.14 -9.49 2.97
CA ARG A 159 7.14 -10.86 2.42
C ARG A 159 8.40 -11.63 2.80
N ALA A 160 9.59 -11.02 2.69
CA ALA A 160 10.85 -11.65 3.06
C ALA A 160 10.89 -12.04 4.54
N GLN A 161 10.40 -11.16 5.42
CA GLN A 161 10.28 -11.43 6.85
C GLN A 161 9.30 -12.58 7.13
N LYS A 162 8.12 -12.58 6.51
CA LYS A 162 7.13 -13.66 6.67
C LYS A 162 7.69 -15.01 6.25
N ARG A 163 8.40 -15.08 5.10
CA ARG A 163 9.09 -16.29 4.64
C ARG A 163 10.10 -16.80 5.68
N ARG A 164 10.94 -15.91 6.23
CA ARG A 164 11.94 -16.25 7.25
C ARG A 164 11.29 -16.80 8.53
N HIS A 165 10.17 -16.23 8.96
CA HIS A 165 9.43 -16.71 10.15
C HIS A 165 8.88 -18.13 9.94
N VAL A 166 8.30 -18.41 8.78
CA VAL A 166 7.76 -19.74 8.44
C VAL A 166 8.87 -20.79 8.37
N THR A 167 10.02 -20.47 7.78
CA THR A 167 11.15 -21.42 7.65
C THR A 167 11.87 -21.73 8.96
N ARG A 168 11.59 -21.00 10.05
CA ARG A 168 12.23 -21.20 11.37
C ARG A 168 11.48 -22.16 12.29
N ASP A 169 10.28 -22.59 11.93
CA ASP A 169 9.42 -23.44 12.78
C ASP A 169 9.84 -24.94 12.80
N ASP A 170 11.04 -25.27 12.30
CA ASP A 170 11.71 -26.57 12.50
C ASP A 170 12.58 -26.59 13.78
N GLY A 171 12.17 -25.83 14.81
CA GLY A 171 12.79 -25.80 16.14
C GLY A 171 11.98 -26.63 17.14
N LEU A 172 12.55 -27.74 17.60
CA LEU A 172 11.96 -28.71 18.52
C LEU A 172 11.31 -28.08 19.78
N GLY A 173 9.97 -27.93 19.77
CA GLY A 173 9.16 -27.89 20.99
C GLY A 173 8.27 -26.66 21.23
N THR A 174 7.20 -26.47 20.46
CA THR A 174 5.98 -25.80 20.97
C THR A 174 4.72 -26.22 20.21
N ARG A 175 4.32 -27.50 20.36
CA ARG A 175 2.91 -27.85 20.19
C ARG A 175 2.18 -27.39 21.44
N ASN A 176 1.46 -26.27 21.37
CA ASN A 176 0.32 -26.03 22.25
C ASN A 176 -0.73 -25.15 21.57
N GLN A 177 -1.81 -25.83 21.18
CA GLN A 177 -3.19 -25.36 21.04
C GLN A 177 -3.47 -24.26 20.00
N ALA A 178 -3.94 -24.71 18.84
CA ALA A 178 -4.81 -23.92 17.99
C ALA A 178 -6.06 -23.53 18.79
N THR A 179 -6.12 -22.30 19.29
CA THR A 179 -7.39 -21.66 19.61
C THR A 179 -8.02 -21.21 18.31
N THR A 180 -9.22 -21.74 18.03
CA THR A 180 -10.08 -21.42 16.90
C THR A 180 -10.60 -19.97 16.95
N SER A 181 -9.72 -18.96 16.84
CA SER A 181 -10.13 -17.56 16.81
C SER A 181 -9.47 -16.69 15.74
N ASP A 182 -8.46 -17.16 15.01
CA ASP A 182 -7.77 -16.33 14.01
C ASP A 182 -7.71 -16.98 12.62
N HIS A 183 -8.84 -17.53 12.16
CA HIS A 183 -9.05 -17.80 10.73
C HIS A 183 -9.63 -16.57 10.04
N TYR A 184 -8.85 -15.49 9.95
CA TYR A 184 -8.95 -14.56 8.83
C TYR A 184 -7.78 -14.89 7.91
N GLU A 185 -7.94 -15.97 7.16
CA GLU A 185 -7.01 -16.29 6.08
C GLU A 185 -6.95 -15.08 5.15
N ALA A 186 -5.77 -14.45 5.15
CA ALA A 186 -5.35 -13.48 4.19
C ALA A 186 -5.44 -14.10 2.80
N ASN A 187 -6.62 -14.01 2.19
CA ASN A 187 -6.67 -13.85 0.75
C ASN A 187 -5.92 -12.54 0.47
N ASP A 188 -4.68 -12.66 0.01
CA ASP A 188 -3.94 -11.56 -0.59
C ASP A 188 -4.81 -11.07 -1.77
N PHE A 189 -5.63 -10.05 -1.50
CA PHE A 189 -6.45 -9.42 -2.51
C PHE A 189 -5.48 -8.77 -3.49
N ASP A 190 -5.31 -9.42 -4.64
CA ASP A 190 -4.45 -8.97 -5.72
C ASP A 190 -5.05 -7.70 -6.34
N PHE A 191 -4.72 -6.57 -5.71
CA PHE A 191 -5.19 -5.25 -6.09
C PHE A 191 -4.70 -4.88 -7.50
N GLU A 192 -3.53 -5.37 -7.93
CA GLU A 192 -3.02 -5.15 -9.29
C GLU A 192 -3.88 -5.88 -10.33
N SER A 193 -4.24 -7.14 -10.08
CA SER A 193 -5.16 -7.92 -10.91
C SER A 193 -6.58 -7.34 -10.91
N PHE A 194 -7.06 -6.85 -9.76
CA PHE A 194 -8.34 -6.15 -9.70
C PHE A 194 -8.31 -4.84 -10.49
N ALA A 195 -7.28 -4.00 -10.31
CA ALA A 195 -7.12 -2.73 -11.03
C ALA A 195 -7.00 -2.93 -12.55
N GLN A 196 -6.25 -3.95 -12.99
CA GLN A 196 -6.20 -4.36 -14.40
C GLN A 196 -7.57 -4.82 -14.92
N ASN A 197 -8.28 -5.68 -14.18
CA ASN A 197 -9.62 -6.16 -14.58
C ASN A 197 -10.68 -5.07 -14.59
N GLN A 198 -10.52 -3.99 -13.81
CA GLN A 198 -11.42 -2.84 -13.79
C GLN A 198 -11.04 -1.72 -14.79
N GLY A 199 -9.94 -1.91 -15.54
CA GLY A 199 -9.40 -0.91 -16.47
C GLY A 199 -8.90 0.36 -15.77
N ILE A 200 -8.55 0.27 -14.48
CA ILE A 200 -7.97 1.36 -13.69
C ILE A 200 -6.45 1.30 -13.90
N GLY A 201 -5.99 1.74 -15.06
CA GLY A 201 -4.57 1.92 -15.34
C GLY A 201 -4.10 3.22 -14.71
N TRP A 202 -3.19 3.14 -13.73
CA TRP A 202 -2.55 4.33 -13.18
C TRP A 202 -1.43 4.84 -14.09
N GLY A 203 -1.81 5.57 -15.14
CA GLY A 203 -0.91 6.47 -15.87
C GLY A 203 -0.35 7.60 -14.99
#